data_AF-A0A7I8VQW2-F1
#
_entry.id   AF-A0A7I8VQW2-F1
#
_cell.length_a   1.000
_cell.length_b   1.000
_cell.length_c   1.000
_cell.angle_alpha   90.00
_cell.angle_beta   90.00
_cell.angle_gamma   90.00
#
_symmetry.space_group_name_H-M   'P 1'
#
loop_
_entity.id
_entity.type
_entity.pdbx_description
1 polymer ?
#
loop_
_entity_poly.entity_id
_entity_poly.type
_entity_poly.pdbx_seq_one_letter_code
_entity_poly.pdbx_strand_id
1 'polypeptide(L)'
;MIRICHKYCKFANYSFYRSELKLTRRQSNCSFYERAYNLITNRLEVNTEEDLTEKGELRTSAELLRNLNYDLYELFECPFVLLLNEDSILQSVAKLEQTKFQRSIPFLWLCHNTPSPSLHSRLKKYTKSMMDYNSNISLWRDKLKLTDSELSGLFINNRRLFQLTKDKIPNKTSIIKKCNKLELLLNDGYELDEIKRHSFVLTNPTVETLEQRLKELEKLNIQPKPPIAWLSQAKSVYESLVNNFRTEEQKMEKISEELNIDLTQLLLLETWNNMSATNYREKLKFFIDKGYSIDQLIDYQRIGLFSLDTIKKSYEELENLGSDFITLESLAHYCKHNKLSFVRRRTANKLFKILECNAEDTVELDKERRVLLVQKFTVLECNRTLLLKRNFQLDDLRKCPLPLGHATKVLEEHLDKIEREDIVKKWMREGERLKILNYLQYSIEKSVNFQSSAVLHDDFNVDD
;
A
#
# COMPACT_ATOMS: atom_id res chain seq x y z
N MET A 1 -5.23 -27.42 -7.49
CA MET A 1 -5.61 -26.05 -7.92
C MET A 1 -6.60 -25.39 -6.94
N ILE A 2 -6.88 -25.97 -5.77
CA ILE A 2 -6.51 -25.50 -4.40
C ILE A 2 -6.09 -24.00 -4.26
N ARG A 3 -7.06 -23.19 -3.80
CA ARG A 3 -7.05 -22.42 -2.51
C ARG A 3 -5.85 -21.52 -2.16
N ILE A 4 -5.37 -20.67 -3.06
CA ILE A 4 -4.41 -19.58 -2.69
C ILE A 4 -5.03 -18.17 -2.77
N CYS A 5 -6.20 -17.98 -3.40
CA CYS A 5 -6.87 -16.67 -3.41
C CYS A 5 -7.55 -16.26 -2.09
N HIS A 6 -7.86 -17.18 -1.17
CA HIS A 6 -8.69 -16.87 0.00
C HIS A 6 -7.91 -16.34 1.23
N LYS A 7 -6.57 -16.34 1.22
CA LYS A 7 -5.76 -15.85 2.36
C LYS A 7 -5.35 -14.38 2.27
N TYR A 8 -5.52 -13.72 1.12
CA TYR A 8 -5.08 -12.33 0.93
C TYR A 8 -6.17 -11.26 1.17
N CYS A 9 -7.45 -11.64 1.35
CA CYS A 9 -8.51 -10.68 1.68
C CYS A 9 -8.73 -10.41 3.19
N LYS A 10 -8.09 -11.14 4.12
CA LYS A 10 -8.36 -10.96 5.56
C LYS A 10 -7.43 -9.98 6.31
N PHE A 11 -6.33 -9.50 5.70
CA PHE A 11 -5.43 -8.56 6.39
C PHE A 11 -5.75 -7.07 6.16
N ALA A 12 -6.56 -6.73 5.15
CA ALA A 12 -7.01 -5.34 4.93
C ALA A 12 -8.15 -4.92 5.88
N ASN A 13 -8.82 -5.86 6.54
CA ASN A 13 -9.86 -5.58 7.56
C ASN A 13 -9.29 -5.38 8.98
N TYR A 14 -7.98 -5.50 9.18
CA TYR A 14 -7.38 -5.46 10.52
C TYR A 14 -7.32 -4.05 11.15
N SER A 15 -7.38 -2.97 10.35
CA SER A 15 -7.33 -1.58 10.88
C SER A 15 -8.71 -0.97 11.13
N PHE A 16 -9.70 -1.30 10.30
CA PHE A 16 -11.07 -0.78 10.42
C PHE A 16 -11.80 -1.32 11.66
N TYR A 17 -11.69 -2.62 11.96
CA TYR A 17 -12.38 -3.20 13.11
C TYR A 17 -11.65 -2.96 14.45
N ARG A 18 -10.32 -2.80 14.44
CA ARG A 18 -9.55 -2.49 15.65
C ARG A 18 -9.79 -1.05 16.14
N SER A 19 -10.19 -0.14 15.26
CA SER A 19 -10.57 1.24 15.61
C SER A 19 -11.99 1.30 16.20
N GLU A 20 -12.95 0.60 15.61
CA GLU A 20 -14.30 0.40 16.17
C GLU A 20 -14.30 -0.31 17.55
N LEU A 21 -13.49 -1.37 17.71
CA LEU A 21 -13.38 -2.13 18.97
C LEU A 21 -12.58 -1.44 20.08
N LYS A 22 -11.71 -0.47 19.73
CA LYS A 22 -11.01 0.36 20.73
C LYS A 22 -11.86 1.51 21.25
N LEU A 23 -12.75 2.07 20.41
CA LEU A 23 -13.69 3.13 20.79
C LEU A 23 -14.77 2.65 21.78
N THR A 24 -15.07 1.36 21.80
CA THR A 24 -16.20 0.78 22.54
C THR A 24 -15.83 0.15 23.90
N ARG A 25 -14.56 0.15 24.30
CA ARG A 25 -14.10 -0.31 25.63
C ARG A 25 -14.57 0.54 26.83
N ARG A 26 -15.34 1.62 26.61
CA ARG A 26 -15.77 2.57 27.66
C ARG A 26 -17.24 2.49 28.08
N GLN A 27 -18.03 1.52 27.61
CA GLN A 27 -19.43 1.39 28.05
C GLN A 27 -19.72 0.03 28.66
N SER A 28 -20.22 0.06 29.89
CA SER A 28 -20.60 -1.08 30.71
C SER A 28 -21.76 -1.89 30.11
N ASN A 29 -21.47 -3.18 29.90
CA ASN A 29 -22.28 -4.36 30.23
C ASN A 29 -23.81 -4.27 30.12
N CYS A 30 -24.35 -4.66 28.96
CA CYS A 30 -25.40 -5.67 28.74
C CYS A 30 -25.86 -5.59 27.26
N SER A 31 -26.09 -4.37 26.77
CA SER A 31 -26.61 -4.10 25.42
C SER A 31 -25.63 -4.45 24.29
N PHE A 32 -24.32 -4.38 24.54
CA PHE A 32 -23.28 -4.74 23.57
C PHE A 32 -23.22 -6.24 23.30
N TYR A 33 -23.36 -7.05 24.37
CA TYR A 33 -23.30 -8.51 24.26
C TYR A 33 -24.50 -9.01 23.45
N GLU A 34 -25.68 -8.48 23.73
CA GLU A 34 -26.91 -8.81 23.04
C GLU A 34 -26.87 -8.38 21.56
N ARG A 35 -26.33 -7.21 21.25
CA ARG A 35 -26.11 -6.78 19.85
C ARG A 35 -25.07 -7.63 19.12
N ALA A 36 -23.94 -7.94 19.74
CA ALA A 36 -22.90 -8.77 19.14
C ALA A 36 -23.40 -10.21 18.92
N TYR A 37 -24.14 -10.75 19.87
CA TYR A 37 -24.77 -12.05 19.78
C TYR A 37 -25.85 -12.09 18.68
N ASN A 38 -26.70 -11.06 18.59
CA ASN A 38 -27.68 -10.92 17.51
C ASN A 38 -27.01 -10.81 16.12
N LEU A 39 -25.84 -10.17 16.03
CA LEU A 39 -25.06 -10.14 14.78
C LEU A 39 -24.47 -11.52 14.42
N ILE A 40 -24.11 -12.33 15.42
CA ILE A 40 -23.60 -13.69 15.22
C ILE A 40 -24.73 -14.63 14.80
N THR A 41 -25.90 -14.57 15.45
CA THR A 41 -27.06 -15.41 15.11
C THR A 41 -27.66 -15.03 13.75
N ASN A 42 -27.73 -13.74 13.41
CA ASN A 42 -28.13 -13.29 12.07
C ASN A 42 -27.19 -13.81 10.97
N ARG A 43 -25.89 -13.95 11.27
CA ARG A 43 -24.89 -14.50 10.34
C ARG A 43 -25.01 -16.02 10.16
N LEU A 44 -25.68 -16.70 11.07
CA LEU A 44 -26.03 -18.12 11.00
C LEU A 44 -27.41 -18.35 10.37
N GLU A 45 -28.10 -17.30 9.91
CA GLU A 45 -29.42 -17.32 9.24
C GLU A 45 -30.59 -17.83 10.11
N VAL A 46 -30.46 -17.74 11.43
CA VAL A 46 -31.40 -18.26 12.43
C VAL A 46 -32.57 -17.27 12.67
N ASN A 47 -33.68 -17.40 11.91
CA ASN A 47 -34.80 -16.44 11.80
C ASN A 47 -36.25 -16.97 12.04
N THR A 48 -36.48 -18.24 12.43
CA THR A 48 -37.85 -18.82 12.63
C THR A 48 -38.22 -19.10 14.10
N GLU A 49 -39.47 -19.50 14.39
CA GLU A 49 -39.91 -19.82 15.77
C GLU A 49 -39.33 -21.15 16.32
N GLU A 50 -39.04 -22.12 15.45
CA GLU A 50 -38.27 -23.33 15.84
C GLU A 50 -36.85 -22.97 16.31
N ASP A 51 -36.34 -21.82 15.87
CA ASP A 51 -35.01 -21.33 16.16
C ASP A 51 -34.85 -20.70 17.55
N LEU A 52 -35.91 -20.56 18.35
CA LEU A 52 -35.79 -20.05 19.72
C LEU A 52 -35.03 -21.04 20.63
N THR A 53 -35.23 -22.34 20.39
CA THR A 53 -34.50 -23.41 21.10
C THR A 53 -33.04 -23.45 20.63
N GLU A 54 -32.81 -23.30 19.32
CA GLU A 54 -31.47 -23.23 18.72
C GLU A 54 -30.69 -21.99 19.17
N LYS A 55 -31.36 -20.83 19.33
CA LYS A 55 -30.80 -19.63 19.96
C LYS A 55 -30.43 -19.87 21.43
N GLY A 56 -31.19 -20.69 22.15
CA GLY A 56 -30.84 -21.13 23.50
C GLY A 56 -29.53 -21.91 23.52
N GLU A 57 -29.40 -22.92 22.67
CA GLU A 57 -28.21 -23.78 22.58
C GLU A 57 -26.96 -23.01 22.12
N LEU A 58 -27.09 -22.13 21.14
CA LEU A 58 -26.01 -21.25 20.68
C LEU A 58 -25.49 -20.34 21.80
N ARG A 59 -26.38 -19.93 22.72
CA ARG A 59 -26.03 -19.05 23.85
C ARG A 59 -25.22 -19.82 24.88
N THR A 60 -25.63 -21.03 25.19
CA THR A 60 -24.91 -21.92 26.10
C THR A 60 -23.51 -22.24 25.55
N SER A 61 -23.38 -22.58 24.26
CA SER A 61 -22.08 -22.80 23.60
C SER A 61 -21.18 -21.56 23.59
N ALA A 62 -21.75 -20.36 23.44
CA ALA A 62 -20.99 -19.10 23.51
C ALA A 62 -20.50 -18.80 24.95
N GLU A 63 -21.33 -19.06 25.95
CA GLU A 63 -20.97 -18.92 27.37
C GLU A 63 -19.87 -19.93 27.76
N LEU A 64 -19.97 -21.17 27.29
CA LEU A 64 -18.94 -22.19 27.49
C LEU A 64 -17.58 -21.76 26.90
N LEU A 65 -17.54 -21.29 25.64
CA LEU A 65 -16.30 -20.85 25.01
C LEU A 65 -15.71 -19.61 25.70
N ARG A 66 -16.56 -18.73 26.23
CA ARG A 66 -16.10 -17.61 27.05
C ARG A 66 -15.48 -18.09 28.37
N ASN A 67 -16.06 -19.09 29.03
CA ASN A 67 -15.46 -19.73 30.21
C ASN A 67 -14.12 -20.41 29.88
N LEU A 68 -13.90 -20.78 28.62
CA LEU A 68 -12.62 -21.22 28.06
C LEU A 68 -11.71 -20.05 27.61
N ASN A 69 -11.95 -18.83 28.10
CA ASN A 69 -11.16 -17.61 27.82
C ASN A 69 -11.10 -17.20 26.34
N TYR A 70 -12.14 -17.50 25.54
CA TYR A 70 -12.28 -16.92 24.20
C TYR A 70 -13.05 -15.61 24.23
N ASP A 71 -12.55 -14.63 23.49
CA ASP A 71 -13.19 -13.32 23.37
C ASP A 71 -14.33 -13.36 22.33
N LEU A 72 -15.32 -12.47 22.49
CA LEU A 72 -16.46 -12.35 21.57
C LEU A 72 -16.06 -12.12 20.11
N TYR A 73 -14.97 -11.40 19.85
CA TYR A 73 -14.49 -11.18 18.48
C TYR A 73 -13.99 -12.47 17.83
N GLU A 74 -13.46 -13.41 18.62
CA GLU A 74 -12.98 -14.70 18.13
C GLU A 74 -14.17 -15.62 17.76
N LEU A 75 -15.26 -15.54 18.53
CA LEU A 75 -16.53 -16.20 18.22
C LEU A 75 -17.19 -15.61 16.96
N PHE A 76 -17.11 -14.29 16.77
CA PHE A 76 -17.61 -13.62 15.56
C PHE A 76 -16.84 -14.01 14.29
N GLU A 77 -15.54 -14.26 14.38
CA GLU A 77 -14.71 -14.75 13.27
C GLU A 77 -14.92 -16.25 12.99
N CYS A 78 -15.46 -16.99 13.96
CA CYS A 78 -15.67 -18.44 13.93
C CYS A 78 -17.10 -18.86 14.36
N PRO A 79 -18.17 -18.27 13.81
CA PRO A 79 -19.52 -18.41 14.39
C PRO A 79 -20.02 -19.86 14.37
N PHE A 80 -19.55 -20.67 13.42
CA PHE A 80 -19.94 -22.06 13.26
C PHE A 80 -19.54 -22.98 14.42
N VAL A 81 -18.56 -22.59 15.25
CA VAL A 81 -18.21 -23.37 16.45
C VAL A 81 -19.36 -23.42 17.45
N LEU A 82 -20.28 -22.44 17.41
CA LEU A 82 -21.44 -22.37 18.28
C LEU A 82 -22.50 -23.40 17.92
N LEU A 83 -22.51 -23.91 16.68
CA LEU A 83 -23.40 -24.98 16.21
C LEU A 83 -23.02 -26.35 16.81
N LEU A 84 -21.91 -26.44 17.55
CA LEU A 84 -21.56 -27.64 18.29
C LEU A 84 -22.23 -27.61 19.66
N ASN A 85 -22.64 -28.79 20.14
CA ASN A 85 -23.02 -28.95 21.53
C ASN A 85 -21.79 -28.89 22.47
N GLU A 86 -22.05 -28.64 23.76
CA GLU A 86 -21.02 -28.43 24.78
C GLU A 86 -20.01 -29.58 24.86
N ASP A 87 -20.50 -30.82 24.83
CA ASP A 87 -19.66 -32.02 24.90
C ASP A 87 -18.69 -32.11 23.71
N SER A 88 -19.16 -31.76 22.50
CA SER A 88 -18.33 -31.76 21.29
C SER A 88 -17.26 -30.68 21.34
N ILE A 89 -17.59 -29.50 21.90
CA ILE A 89 -16.63 -28.41 22.11
C ILE A 89 -15.56 -28.86 23.11
N LEU A 90 -15.95 -29.36 24.28
CA LEU A 90 -15.03 -29.80 25.34
C LEU A 90 -14.12 -30.94 24.87
N GLN A 91 -14.66 -31.95 24.19
CA GLN A 91 -13.85 -33.04 23.65
C GLN A 91 -12.84 -32.57 22.61
N SER A 92 -13.23 -31.61 21.76
CA SER A 92 -12.35 -31.07 20.72
C SER A 92 -11.26 -30.18 21.32
N VAL A 93 -11.59 -29.37 22.31
CA VAL A 93 -10.63 -28.55 23.08
C VAL A 93 -9.62 -29.46 23.77
N ALA A 94 -10.06 -30.47 24.52
CA ALA A 94 -9.17 -31.40 25.22
C ALA A 94 -8.20 -32.13 24.26
N LYS A 95 -8.69 -32.58 23.10
CA LYS A 95 -7.84 -33.21 22.06
C LYS A 95 -6.82 -32.24 21.46
N LEU A 96 -7.18 -30.99 21.24
CA LEU A 96 -6.28 -29.97 20.69
C LEU A 96 -5.26 -29.49 21.72
N GLU A 97 -5.62 -29.41 23.00
CA GLU A 97 -4.70 -29.05 24.09
C GLU A 97 -3.58 -30.07 24.27
N GLN A 98 -3.87 -31.37 24.07
CA GLN A 98 -2.85 -32.42 24.06
C GLN A 98 -1.77 -32.19 22.98
N THR A 99 -2.06 -31.43 21.93
CA THR A 99 -1.10 -31.08 20.86
C THR A 99 -0.27 -29.83 21.16
N LYS A 100 -0.39 -29.25 22.36
CA LYS A 100 0.22 -27.97 22.78
C LYS A 100 -0.13 -26.79 21.87
N PHE A 101 -1.29 -26.84 21.20
CA PHE A 101 -1.78 -25.75 20.37
C PHE A 101 -2.30 -24.62 21.26
N GLN A 102 -1.89 -23.38 20.99
CA GLN A 102 -2.35 -22.23 21.78
C GLN A 102 -3.78 -21.84 21.38
N ARG A 103 -4.62 -21.54 22.38
CA ARG A 103 -5.97 -21.01 22.20
C ARG A 103 -5.91 -19.73 21.35
N SER A 104 -6.64 -19.73 20.23
CA SER A 104 -6.66 -18.66 19.22
C SER A 104 -7.80 -18.88 18.23
N ILE A 105 -8.10 -17.91 17.36
CA ILE A 105 -9.08 -18.07 16.25
C ILE A 105 -8.86 -19.36 15.43
N PRO A 106 -7.62 -19.71 15.01
CA PRO A 106 -7.36 -21.01 14.39
C PRO A 106 -7.72 -22.20 15.27
N PHE A 107 -7.56 -22.13 16.60
CA PHE A 107 -7.97 -23.20 17.51
C PHE A 107 -9.48 -23.45 17.41
N LEU A 108 -10.30 -22.39 17.43
CA LEU A 108 -11.77 -22.49 17.31
C LEU A 108 -12.24 -23.06 15.98
N TRP A 109 -11.58 -22.70 14.87
CA TRP A 109 -11.84 -23.30 13.56
C TRP A 109 -11.66 -24.82 13.57
N LEU A 110 -10.79 -25.34 14.43
CA LEU A 110 -10.48 -26.76 14.53
C LEU A 110 -11.37 -27.49 15.51
N CYS A 111 -11.91 -26.78 16.51
CA CYS A 111 -13.00 -27.29 17.33
C CYS A 111 -14.23 -27.62 16.46
N HIS A 112 -14.60 -26.72 15.53
CA HIS A 112 -15.77 -26.91 14.68
C HIS A 112 -15.64 -28.07 13.67
N ASN A 113 -14.45 -28.26 13.09
CA ASN A 113 -14.26 -29.30 12.08
C ASN A 113 -13.97 -30.64 12.77
N THR A 114 -14.88 -31.63 12.66
CA THR A 114 -14.67 -32.98 13.18
C THR A 114 -13.28 -33.50 12.77
N PRO A 115 -12.45 -33.96 13.74
CA PRO A 115 -11.07 -34.29 13.46
C PRO A 115 -11.00 -35.59 12.65
N SER A 116 -11.12 -35.48 11.32
CA SER A 116 -10.73 -36.58 10.45
C SER A 116 -9.21 -36.79 10.57
N PRO A 117 -8.69 -38.03 10.44
CA PRO A 117 -7.24 -38.29 10.39
C PRO A 117 -6.51 -37.43 9.35
N SER A 118 -7.21 -37.07 8.26
CA SER A 118 -6.70 -36.16 7.23
C SER A 118 -6.55 -34.71 7.70
N LEU A 119 -7.49 -34.22 8.52
CA LEU A 119 -7.41 -32.91 9.16
C LEU A 119 -6.28 -32.91 10.21
N HIS A 120 -6.16 -33.96 11.02
CA HIS A 120 -5.09 -34.09 12.01
C HIS A 120 -3.69 -34.10 11.36
N SER A 121 -3.52 -34.80 10.23
CA SER A 121 -2.27 -34.76 9.46
C SER A 121 -1.96 -33.38 8.87
N ARG A 122 -2.97 -32.69 8.33
CA ARG A 122 -2.83 -31.30 7.84
C ARG A 122 -2.53 -30.32 8.97
N LEU A 123 -3.11 -30.54 10.14
CA LEU A 123 -2.84 -29.77 11.35
C LEU A 123 -1.46 -29.99 11.90
N LYS A 124 -1.01 -31.25 12.01
CA LYS A 124 0.37 -31.54 12.41
C LYS A 124 1.37 -30.86 11.47
N LYS A 125 1.12 -30.81 10.17
CA LYS A 125 1.91 -30.06 9.19
C LYS A 125 1.85 -28.55 9.44
N TYR A 126 0.65 -28.00 9.68
CA TYR A 126 0.44 -26.58 9.94
C TYR A 126 1.09 -26.13 11.26
N THR A 127 0.85 -26.85 12.36
CA THR A 127 1.42 -26.61 13.69
C THR A 127 2.93 -26.72 13.66
N LYS A 128 3.49 -27.74 13.00
CA LYS A 128 4.94 -27.84 12.78
C LYS A 128 5.45 -26.61 12.04
N SER A 129 4.76 -26.18 10.98
CA SER A 129 5.12 -24.97 10.24
C SER A 129 5.03 -23.68 11.08
N MET A 130 4.10 -23.58 12.03
CA MET A 130 3.97 -22.43 12.93
C MET A 130 4.99 -22.46 14.07
N MET A 131 5.30 -23.65 14.62
CA MET A 131 6.38 -23.81 15.60
C MET A 131 7.74 -23.48 14.99
N ASP A 132 7.99 -23.97 13.77
CA ASP A 132 9.21 -23.63 13.04
C ASP A 132 9.24 -22.14 12.68
N TYR A 133 8.09 -21.50 12.39
CA TYR A 133 7.98 -20.05 12.19
C TYR A 133 8.39 -19.26 13.45
N ASN A 134 7.84 -19.60 14.61
CA ASN A 134 8.16 -18.94 15.87
C ASN A 134 9.63 -19.16 16.25
N SER A 135 10.14 -20.39 16.10
CA SER A 135 11.55 -20.73 16.36
C SER A 135 12.50 -19.93 15.46
N ASN A 136 12.15 -19.78 14.18
CA ASN A 136 12.92 -19.01 13.22
C ASN A 136 12.92 -17.50 13.55
N ILE A 137 11.77 -16.92 13.92
CA ILE A 137 11.71 -15.52 14.34
C ILE A 137 12.51 -15.28 15.62
N SER A 138 12.40 -16.17 16.61
CA SER A 138 13.23 -16.10 17.81
C SER A 138 14.72 -16.13 17.47
N LEU A 139 15.14 -16.97 16.51
CA LEU A 139 16.53 -16.99 16.06
C LEU A 139 17.00 -15.68 15.44
N TRP A 140 16.15 -14.99 14.66
CA TRP A 140 16.45 -13.64 14.16
C TRP A 140 16.59 -12.64 15.31
N ARG A 141 15.65 -12.65 16.26
CA ARG A 141 15.69 -11.78 17.46
C ARG A 141 16.95 -12.00 18.29
N ASP A 142 17.23 -13.24 18.64
CA ASP A 142 18.34 -13.59 19.53
C ASP A 142 19.70 -13.25 18.91
N LYS A 143 19.85 -13.44 17.59
CA LYS A 143 21.11 -13.16 16.89
C LYS A 143 21.36 -11.67 16.68
N LEU A 144 20.33 -10.91 16.33
CA LEU A 144 20.49 -9.54 15.83
C LEU A 144 20.03 -8.47 16.82
N LYS A 145 19.38 -8.88 17.92
CA LYS A 145 18.82 -8.01 18.95
C LYS A 145 17.89 -6.92 18.41
N LEU A 146 17.24 -7.21 17.27
CA LEU A 146 16.29 -6.30 16.63
C LEU A 146 14.92 -6.38 17.31
N THR A 147 14.21 -5.25 17.33
CA THR A 147 12.81 -5.16 17.76
C THR A 147 11.88 -5.84 16.76
N ASP A 148 10.66 -6.14 17.21
CA ASP A 148 9.61 -6.71 16.35
C ASP A 148 9.24 -5.83 15.18
N SER A 149 9.29 -4.50 15.37
CA SER A 149 9.02 -3.52 14.31
C SER A 149 10.09 -3.57 13.22
N GLU A 150 11.37 -3.59 13.61
CA GLU A 150 12.50 -3.63 12.68
C GLU A 150 12.55 -4.93 11.88
N LEU A 151 12.32 -6.06 12.55
CA LEU A 151 12.20 -7.35 11.92
C LEU A 151 11.02 -7.37 10.94
N SER A 152 9.85 -6.87 11.35
CA SER A 152 8.69 -6.76 10.47
C SER A 152 9.02 -5.96 9.20
N GLY A 153 9.72 -4.83 9.32
CA GLY A 153 10.17 -4.02 8.19
C GLY A 153 11.02 -4.81 7.19
N LEU A 154 11.98 -5.59 7.66
CA LEU A 154 12.80 -6.48 6.80
C LEU A 154 11.95 -7.48 6.02
N PHE A 155 10.96 -8.09 6.68
CA PHE A 155 10.14 -9.14 6.10
C PHE A 155 9.05 -8.63 5.16
N ILE A 156 8.54 -7.42 5.40
CA ILE A 156 7.62 -6.72 4.50
C ILE A 156 8.31 -6.47 3.16
N ASN A 157 9.54 -5.94 3.20
CA ASN A 157 10.29 -5.56 1.99
C ASN A 157 10.86 -6.78 1.23
N ASN A 158 11.27 -7.84 1.94
CA ASN A 158 11.72 -9.07 1.31
C ASN A 158 11.17 -10.32 1.98
N ARG A 159 9.99 -10.75 1.53
CA ARG A 159 9.35 -11.99 1.97
C ARG A 159 10.19 -13.26 1.72
N ARG A 160 11.18 -13.22 0.81
CA ARG A 160 12.09 -14.37 0.56
C ARG A 160 13.07 -14.61 1.69
N LEU A 161 13.27 -13.63 2.59
CA LEU A 161 14.00 -13.85 3.84
C LEU A 161 13.37 -15.00 4.64
N PHE A 162 12.07 -15.24 4.47
CA PHE A 162 11.32 -16.28 5.14
C PHE A 162 10.62 -17.29 4.25
N GLN A 163 10.75 -17.21 2.92
CA GLN A 163 9.90 -17.97 2.02
C GLN A 163 9.79 -19.43 2.43
N LEU A 164 8.58 -19.77 2.89
CA LEU A 164 8.02 -21.10 2.86
C LEU A 164 7.87 -21.42 1.37
N THR A 165 8.91 -21.98 0.75
CA THR A 165 8.68 -22.65 -0.55
C THR A 165 7.66 -23.77 -0.31
N LYS A 166 6.92 -24.18 -1.35
CA LYS A 166 5.71 -25.04 -1.25
C LYS A 166 5.80 -26.22 -0.27
N ASP A 167 7.01 -26.70 0.05
CA ASP A 167 7.25 -27.78 1.01
C ASP A 167 8.44 -27.57 1.98
N LYS A 168 9.06 -26.38 2.07
CA LYS A 168 10.27 -26.20 2.91
C LYS A 168 10.30 -24.86 3.65
N ILE A 169 10.27 -24.95 4.98
CA ILE A 169 10.65 -23.89 5.90
C ILE A 169 12.18 -23.71 5.81
N PRO A 170 12.71 -22.47 5.82
CA PRO A 170 14.15 -22.26 5.83
C PRO A 170 14.77 -23.04 7.00
N ASN A 171 15.76 -23.88 6.69
CA ASN A 171 16.48 -24.57 7.76
C ASN A 171 17.28 -23.54 8.59
N LYS A 172 17.56 -23.89 9.85
CA LYS A 172 18.29 -23.04 10.80
C LYS A 172 19.58 -22.46 10.19
N THR A 173 20.31 -23.26 9.42
CA THR A 173 21.55 -22.86 8.73
C THR A 173 21.35 -21.72 7.73
N SER A 174 20.27 -21.73 6.95
CA SER A 174 19.97 -20.65 6.01
C SER A 174 19.66 -19.33 6.71
N ILE A 175 19.02 -19.39 7.88
CA ILE A 175 18.74 -18.18 8.67
C ILE A 175 20.03 -17.64 9.26
N ILE A 176 20.85 -18.50 9.85
CA ILE A 176 22.16 -18.09 10.39
C ILE A 176 22.99 -17.39 9.30
N LYS A 177 23.05 -17.94 8.08
CA LYS A 177 23.76 -17.28 6.97
C LYS A 177 23.21 -15.88 6.65
N LYS A 178 21.89 -15.67 6.74
CA LYS A 178 21.27 -14.36 6.52
C LYS A 178 21.55 -13.40 7.68
N CYS A 179 21.51 -13.88 8.93
CA CYS A 179 21.90 -13.09 10.10
C CYS A 179 23.37 -12.66 10.01
N ASN A 180 24.28 -13.57 9.65
CA ASN A 180 25.70 -13.25 9.50
C ASN A 180 25.95 -12.16 8.44
N LYS A 181 25.20 -12.17 7.32
CA LYS A 181 25.28 -11.09 6.32
C LYS A 181 24.81 -9.76 6.89
N LEU A 182 23.72 -9.76 7.65
CA LEU A 182 23.21 -8.54 8.27
C LEU A 182 24.23 -7.97 9.26
N GLU A 183 24.78 -8.82 10.12
CA GLU A 183 25.83 -8.46 11.07
C GLU A 183 27.07 -7.92 10.36
N LEU A 184 27.51 -8.56 9.27
CA LEU A 184 28.62 -8.08 8.46
C LEU A 184 28.38 -6.68 7.89
N LEU A 185 27.18 -6.40 7.37
CA LEU A 185 26.84 -5.10 6.81
C LEU A 185 26.74 -4.00 7.88
N LEU A 186 26.16 -4.32 9.04
CA LEU A 186 26.09 -3.40 10.17
C LEU A 186 27.49 -3.09 10.72
N ASN A 187 28.36 -4.09 10.84
CA ASN A 187 29.75 -3.91 11.28
C ASN A 187 30.58 -3.10 10.28
N ASP A 188 30.28 -3.24 8.99
CA ASP A 188 30.87 -2.42 7.93
C ASP A 188 30.31 -0.98 7.96
N GLY A 189 29.27 -0.69 8.73
CA GLY A 189 28.74 0.66 8.94
C GLY A 189 27.55 1.04 8.06
N TYR A 190 26.93 0.08 7.36
CA TYR A 190 25.66 0.34 6.68
C TYR A 190 24.51 0.46 7.69
N GLU A 191 23.57 1.37 7.42
CA GLU A 191 22.42 1.57 8.28
C GLU A 191 21.36 0.49 8.09
N LEU A 192 20.65 0.15 9.18
CA LEU A 192 19.60 -0.85 9.14
C LEU A 192 18.47 -0.50 8.16
N ASP A 193 18.12 0.78 8.03
CA ASP A 193 17.06 1.22 7.13
C ASP A 193 17.46 1.12 5.66
N GLU A 194 18.72 1.34 5.33
CA GLU A 194 19.26 1.07 4.00
C GLU A 194 19.20 -0.44 3.69
N ILE A 195 19.60 -1.28 4.64
CA ILE A 195 19.52 -2.74 4.49
C ILE A 195 18.06 -3.21 4.34
N LYS A 196 17.09 -2.56 5.00
CA LYS A 196 15.65 -2.85 4.82
C LYS A 196 15.19 -2.55 3.39
N ARG A 197 15.59 -1.42 2.83
CA ARG A 197 15.26 -1.02 1.44
C ARG A 197 15.88 -1.99 0.42
N HIS A 198 17.08 -2.48 0.68
CA HIS A 198 17.84 -3.37 -0.21
C HIS A 198 18.02 -4.78 0.34
N SER A 199 16.99 -5.29 1.01
CA SER A 199 17.02 -6.56 1.75
C SER A 199 17.27 -7.81 0.88
N PHE A 200 17.36 -7.66 -0.45
CA PHE A 200 17.85 -8.68 -1.38
C PHE A 200 19.36 -8.98 -1.22
N VAL A 201 20.15 -8.06 -0.67
CA VAL A 201 21.57 -8.31 -0.33
C VAL A 201 21.70 -9.47 0.66
N LEU A 202 20.70 -9.68 1.51
CA LEU A 202 20.68 -10.80 2.46
C LEU A 202 20.33 -12.14 1.78
N THR A 203 19.69 -12.13 0.61
CA THR A 203 19.30 -13.35 -0.12
C THR A 203 20.22 -13.72 -1.26
N ASN A 204 20.76 -12.74 -2.00
CA ASN A 204 21.38 -12.97 -3.30
C ASN A 204 22.86 -13.41 -3.21
N PRO A 205 23.82 -12.55 -2.80
CA PRO A 205 25.23 -12.96 -2.69
C PRO A 205 25.41 -14.03 -1.61
N THR A 206 26.45 -14.86 -1.68
CA THR A 206 26.84 -15.68 -0.53
C THR A 206 27.50 -14.81 0.55
N VAL A 207 27.73 -15.36 1.76
CA VAL A 207 28.43 -14.61 2.81
C VAL A 207 29.85 -14.28 2.32
N GLU A 208 30.53 -15.25 1.73
CA GLU A 208 31.89 -15.14 1.23
C GLU A 208 32.00 -14.11 0.08
N THR A 209 31.00 -14.09 -0.82
CA THR A 209 30.93 -13.09 -1.89
C THR A 209 30.77 -11.69 -1.31
N LEU A 210 29.93 -11.53 -0.28
CA LEU A 210 29.69 -10.25 0.36
C LEU A 210 30.96 -9.75 1.07
N GLU A 211 31.62 -10.60 1.85
CA GLU A 211 32.91 -10.29 2.49
C GLU A 211 33.98 -9.87 1.48
N GLN A 212 34.07 -10.57 0.34
CA GLN A 212 35.03 -10.24 -0.70
C GLN A 212 34.76 -8.84 -1.29
N ARG A 213 33.50 -8.53 -1.57
CA ARG A 213 33.10 -7.23 -2.12
C ARG A 213 33.35 -6.09 -1.15
N LEU A 214 33.01 -6.27 0.13
CA LEU A 214 33.28 -5.26 1.17
C LEU A 214 34.79 -4.96 1.29
N LYS A 215 35.62 -6.01 1.34
CA LYS A 215 37.10 -5.86 1.35
C LYS A 215 37.64 -5.16 0.11
N GLU A 216 37.01 -5.35 -1.05
CA GLU A 216 37.38 -4.65 -2.26
C GLU A 216 37.04 -3.16 -2.17
N LEU A 217 35.83 -2.82 -1.74
CA LEU A 217 35.41 -1.42 -1.57
C LEU A 217 36.27 -0.70 -0.52
N GLU A 218 36.62 -1.37 0.58
CA GLU A 218 37.51 -0.85 1.62
C GLU A 218 38.90 -0.52 1.05
N LYS A 219 39.48 -1.40 0.23
CA LYS A 219 40.79 -1.17 -0.43
C LYS A 219 40.77 0.01 -1.39
N LEU A 220 39.61 0.34 -1.94
CA LEU A 220 39.46 1.45 -2.86
C LEU A 220 39.28 2.79 -2.14
N ASN A 221 39.08 2.77 -0.82
CA ASN A 221 38.88 3.96 0.00
C ASN A 221 37.84 4.92 -0.58
N ILE A 222 36.77 4.36 -1.16
CA ILE A 222 35.70 5.15 -1.81
C ILE A 222 34.95 5.92 -0.73
N GLN A 223 34.96 7.25 -0.82
CA GLN A 223 34.21 8.13 0.06
C GLN A 223 33.34 9.07 -0.77
N PRO A 224 32.02 9.15 -0.49
CA PRO A 224 31.29 8.40 0.53
C PRO A 224 31.10 6.92 0.17
N LYS A 225 30.80 6.09 1.17
CA LYS A 225 30.62 4.64 0.99
C LYS A 225 29.56 4.34 -0.10
N PRO A 226 29.82 3.41 -1.04
CA PRO A 226 28.87 3.09 -2.10
C PRO A 226 27.54 2.54 -1.56
N PRO A 227 26.43 2.71 -2.30
CA PRO A 227 25.13 2.16 -1.90
C PRO A 227 25.17 0.65 -1.74
N ILE A 228 24.49 0.15 -0.71
CA ILE A 228 24.43 -1.28 -0.40
C ILE A 228 23.91 -2.13 -1.56
N ALA A 229 23.09 -1.56 -2.44
CA ALA A 229 22.52 -2.25 -3.57
C ALA A 229 23.58 -2.80 -4.53
N TRP A 230 24.75 -2.15 -4.63
CA TRP A 230 25.87 -2.64 -5.44
C TRP A 230 26.30 -4.04 -5.01
N LEU A 231 26.33 -4.26 -3.70
CA LEU A 231 26.71 -5.55 -3.10
C LEU A 231 25.72 -6.68 -3.42
N SER A 232 24.50 -6.34 -3.83
CA SER A 232 23.46 -7.32 -4.18
C SER A 232 23.47 -7.71 -5.67
N GLN A 233 24.22 -6.99 -6.51
CA GLN A 233 24.21 -7.16 -7.96
C GLN A 233 24.91 -8.43 -8.44
N ALA A 234 24.61 -8.86 -9.67
CA ALA A 234 25.38 -9.91 -10.35
C ALA A 234 26.86 -9.51 -10.48
N LYS A 235 27.77 -10.50 -10.55
CA LYS A 235 29.23 -10.26 -10.57
C LYS A 235 29.66 -9.27 -11.65
N SER A 236 29.24 -9.48 -12.90
CA SER A 236 29.57 -8.61 -14.02
C SER A 236 29.07 -7.17 -13.85
N VAL A 237 27.88 -7.00 -13.28
CA VAL A 237 27.29 -5.67 -13.03
C VAL A 237 28.04 -4.96 -11.90
N TYR A 238 28.35 -5.67 -10.82
CA TYR A 238 29.14 -5.13 -9.72
C TYR A 238 30.55 -4.70 -10.19
N GLU A 239 31.24 -5.54 -10.96
CA GLU A 239 32.57 -5.21 -11.52
C GLU A 239 32.49 -3.99 -12.45
N SER A 240 31.45 -3.89 -13.27
CA SER A 240 31.20 -2.71 -14.10
C SER A 240 30.99 -1.45 -13.27
N LEU A 241 30.19 -1.50 -12.21
CA LEU A 241 29.93 -0.36 -11.32
C LEU A 241 31.22 0.12 -10.65
N VAL A 242 32.01 -0.81 -10.10
CA VAL A 242 33.29 -0.49 -9.45
C VAL A 242 34.28 0.11 -10.44
N ASN A 243 34.42 -0.47 -11.64
CA ASN A 243 35.33 0.05 -12.65
C ASN A 243 34.90 1.44 -13.14
N ASN A 244 33.61 1.64 -13.43
CA ASN A 244 33.08 2.92 -13.86
C ASN A 244 33.30 4.00 -12.80
N PHE A 245 33.05 3.67 -11.53
CA PHE A 245 33.32 4.58 -10.42
C PHE A 245 34.79 4.97 -10.39
N ARG A 246 35.72 4.01 -10.43
CA ARG A 246 37.17 4.31 -10.44
C ARG A 246 37.59 5.22 -11.60
N THR A 247 36.98 5.09 -12.77
CA THR A 247 37.37 5.89 -13.94
C THR A 247 36.71 7.27 -13.97
N GLU A 248 35.55 7.43 -13.32
CA GLU A 248 34.72 8.64 -13.42
C GLU A 248 34.56 9.39 -12.09
N GLU A 249 35.11 8.92 -10.97
CA GLU A 249 34.98 9.50 -9.61
C GLU A 249 35.28 11.01 -9.59
N GLN A 250 36.45 11.42 -10.09
CA GLN A 250 36.83 12.85 -10.15
C GLN A 250 35.86 13.71 -10.96
N LYS A 251 35.15 13.12 -11.92
CA LYS A 251 34.12 13.82 -12.70
C LYS A 251 32.80 13.87 -11.94
N MET A 252 32.47 12.82 -11.17
CA MET A 252 31.30 12.80 -10.30
C MET A 252 31.42 13.80 -9.15
N GLU A 253 32.60 13.95 -8.55
CA GLU A 253 32.90 15.00 -7.57
C GLU A 253 32.66 16.39 -8.16
N LYS A 254 33.18 16.65 -9.37
CA LYS A 254 32.92 17.92 -10.08
C LYS A 254 31.44 18.16 -10.35
N ILE A 255 30.66 17.11 -10.69
CA ILE A 255 29.21 17.23 -10.89
C ILE A 255 28.50 17.58 -9.58
N SER A 256 28.90 16.94 -8.48
CA SER A 256 28.41 17.23 -7.12
C SER A 256 28.63 18.70 -6.75
N GLU A 257 29.83 19.22 -6.99
CA GLU A 257 30.15 20.64 -6.77
C GLU A 257 29.39 21.58 -7.72
N GLU A 258 29.39 21.29 -9.03
CA GLU A 258 28.74 22.14 -10.05
C GLU A 258 27.23 22.27 -9.86
N LEU A 259 26.57 21.19 -9.43
CA LEU A 259 25.12 21.15 -9.26
C LEU A 259 24.68 21.32 -7.81
N ASN A 260 25.63 21.52 -6.88
CA ASN A 260 25.40 21.67 -5.44
C ASN A 260 24.51 20.53 -4.88
N ILE A 261 24.83 19.30 -5.23
CA ILE A 261 24.15 18.08 -4.78
C ILE A 261 25.18 17.19 -4.13
N ASP A 262 24.86 16.66 -2.95
CA ASP A 262 25.79 15.81 -2.22
C ASP A 262 26.15 14.54 -3.01
N LEU A 263 27.43 14.17 -2.98
CA LEU A 263 27.94 13.02 -3.72
C LEU A 263 27.24 11.73 -3.29
N THR A 264 26.82 11.60 -2.01
CA THR A 264 26.04 10.42 -1.57
C THR A 264 24.72 10.32 -2.33
N GLN A 265 24.01 11.43 -2.53
CA GLN A 265 22.73 11.46 -3.22
C GLN A 265 22.88 11.11 -4.70
N LEU A 266 23.98 11.53 -5.34
CA LEU A 266 24.29 11.12 -6.71
C LEU A 266 24.52 9.61 -6.80
N LEU A 267 25.26 9.03 -5.85
CA LEU A 267 25.50 7.59 -5.86
C LEU A 267 24.25 6.76 -5.61
N LEU A 268 23.25 7.31 -4.90
CA LEU A 268 21.95 6.67 -4.71
C LEU A 268 21.14 6.54 -6.01
N LEU A 269 21.50 7.23 -7.10
CA LEU A 269 20.93 7.01 -8.44
C LEU A 269 21.54 5.75 -9.11
N GLU A 270 21.32 4.59 -8.49
CA GLU A 270 21.91 3.31 -8.85
C GLU A 270 21.77 2.94 -10.33
N THR A 271 20.60 3.20 -10.93
CA THR A 271 20.37 2.89 -12.35
C THR A 271 21.14 3.80 -13.30
N TRP A 272 21.76 4.87 -12.79
CA TRP A 272 22.49 5.87 -13.55
C TRP A 272 24.00 5.70 -13.42
N ASN A 273 24.48 5.01 -12.37
CA ASN A 273 25.91 4.83 -12.07
C ASN A 273 26.70 4.03 -13.12
N ASN A 274 26.03 3.43 -14.11
CA ASN A 274 26.70 2.81 -15.27
C ASN A 274 26.83 3.74 -16.48
N MET A 275 26.38 4.99 -16.39
CA MET A 275 26.50 5.99 -17.44
C MET A 275 27.85 6.71 -17.33
N SER A 276 28.34 7.25 -18.45
CA SER A 276 29.46 8.20 -18.40
C SER A 276 29.08 9.45 -17.60
N ALA A 277 30.05 10.07 -16.92
CA ALA A 277 29.79 11.26 -16.12
C ALA A 277 29.16 12.39 -16.96
N THR A 278 29.54 12.52 -18.23
CA THR A 278 28.94 13.51 -19.14
C THR A 278 27.44 13.28 -19.32
N ASN A 279 27.02 12.05 -19.64
CA ASN A 279 25.60 11.72 -19.83
C ASN A 279 24.82 11.85 -18.52
N TYR A 280 25.44 11.45 -17.40
CA TYR A 280 24.87 11.59 -16.07
C TYR A 280 24.60 13.09 -15.77
N ARG A 281 25.61 13.94 -15.95
CA ARG A 281 25.53 15.39 -15.74
C ARG A 281 24.44 16.04 -16.57
N GLU A 282 24.40 15.77 -17.87
CA GLU A 282 23.44 16.39 -18.78
C GLU A 282 22.00 15.98 -18.45
N LYS A 283 21.78 14.72 -18.04
CA LYS A 283 20.47 14.26 -17.55
C LYS A 283 20.09 14.96 -16.25
N LEU A 284 20.98 14.99 -15.27
CA LEU A 284 20.70 15.60 -13.98
C LEU A 284 20.34 17.07 -14.14
N LYS A 285 21.14 17.81 -14.93
CA LYS A 285 20.89 19.21 -15.25
C LYS A 285 19.52 19.41 -15.89
N PHE A 286 19.14 18.58 -16.87
CA PHE A 286 17.82 18.66 -17.46
C PHE A 286 16.67 18.53 -16.44
N PHE A 287 16.77 17.57 -15.50
CA PHE A 287 15.73 17.38 -14.50
C PHE A 287 15.67 18.53 -13.48
N ILE A 288 16.83 19.04 -13.06
CA ILE A 288 16.90 20.19 -12.16
C ILE A 288 16.32 21.44 -12.84
N ASP A 289 16.67 21.70 -14.11
CA ASP A 289 16.16 22.82 -14.90
C ASP A 289 14.62 22.73 -15.08
N LYS A 290 14.05 21.52 -15.09
CA LYS A 290 12.60 21.27 -15.13
C LYS A 290 11.95 21.20 -13.75
N GLY A 291 12.68 21.51 -12.68
CA GLY A 291 12.17 21.65 -11.32
C GLY A 291 12.03 20.35 -10.50
N TYR A 292 12.64 19.25 -10.95
CA TYR A 292 12.64 18.01 -10.16
C TYR A 292 13.74 18.03 -9.10
N SER A 293 13.42 17.55 -7.90
CA SER A 293 14.42 17.38 -6.85
C SER A 293 15.21 16.07 -7.02
N ILE A 294 16.40 16.01 -6.41
CA ILE A 294 17.22 14.80 -6.40
C ILE A 294 16.49 13.63 -5.73
N ASP A 295 15.74 13.90 -4.66
CA ASP A 295 14.96 12.87 -3.95
C ASP A 295 13.88 12.26 -4.84
N GLN A 296 13.20 13.07 -5.66
CA GLN A 296 12.23 12.56 -6.64
C GLN A 296 12.89 11.64 -7.67
N LEU A 297 14.13 11.95 -8.08
CA LEU A 297 14.90 11.11 -8.99
C LEU A 297 15.36 9.82 -8.31
N ILE A 298 15.77 9.87 -7.04
CA ILE A 298 16.12 8.69 -6.23
C ILE A 298 14.92 7.77 -6.04
N ASP A 299 13.73 8.32 -5.80
CA ASP A 299 12.49 7.56 -5.69
C ASP A 299 12.06 6.97 -7.05
N TYR A 300 12.39 7.64 -8.15
CA TYR A 300 11.99 7.24 -9.50
C TYR A 300 13.17 7.09 -10.49
N GLN A 301 14.15 6.26 -10.13
CA GLN A 301 15.39 6.13 -10.91
C GLN A 301 15.21 5.51 -12.30
N ARG A 302 14.07 4.85 -12.57
CA ARG A 302 13.78 4.18 -13.85
C ARG A 302 13.78 5.13 -15.04
N ILE A 303 13.52 6.42 -14.83
CA ILE A 303 13.62 7.42 -15.90
C ILE A 303 15.03 7.48 -16.50
N GLY A 304 16.06 7.17 -15.71
CA GLY A 304 17.44 7.11 -16.18
C GLY A 304 17.69 6.10 -17.29
N LEU A 305 16.86 5.05 -17.42
CA LEU A 305 17.03 4.01 -18.43
C LEU A 305 16.81 4.51 -19.86
N PHE A 306 16.15 5.65 -20.05
CA PHE A 306 15.90 6.24 -21.37
C PHE A 306 17.05 7.18 -21.77
N SER A 307 17.26 7.40 -23.08
CA SER A 307 18.23 8.40 -23.55
C SER A 307 17.75 9.81 -23.21
N LEU A 308 18.67 10.76 -23.03
CA LEU A 308 18.33 12.15 -22.78
C LEU A 308 17.48 12.74 -23.91
N ASP A 309 17.78 12.41 -25.17
CA ASP A 309 16.98 12.86 -26.32
C ASP A 309 15.53 12.36 -26.26
N THR A 310 15.32 11.11 -25.86
CA THR A 310 13.98 10.54 -25.69
C THR A 310 13.22 11.28 -24.59
N ILE A 311 13.90 11.57 -23.47
CA ILE A 311 13.32 12.28 -22.33
C ILE A 311 12.94 13.71 -22.74
N LYS A 312 13.85 14.46 -23.38
CA LYS A 312 13.60 15.83 -23.85
C LYS A 312 12.41 15.90 -24.79
N LYS A 313 12.41 15.06 -25.83
CA LYS A 313 11.31 14.99 -26.81
C LYS A 313 9.97 14.65 -26.13
N SER A 314 9.99 13.66 -25.23
CA SER A 314 8.78 13.25 -24.50
C SER A 314 8.26 14.36 -23.60
N TYR A 315 9.15 15.11 -22.95
CA TYR A 315 8.78 16.22 -22.10
C TYR A 315 8.15 17.35 -22.91
N GLU A 316 8.79 17.76 -24.02
CA GLU A 316 8.26 18.80 -24.92
C GLU A 316 6.89 18.41 -25.48
N GLU A 317 6.70 17.15 -25.88
CA GLU A 317 5.40 16.66 -26.34
C GLU A 317 4.34 16.72 -25.22
N LEU A 318 4.67 16.37 -23.98
CA LEU A 318 3.77 16.46 -22.83
C LEU A 318 3.46 17.91 -22.41
N GLU A 319 4.42 18.81 -22.56
CA GLU A 319 4.31 20.25 -22.29
C GLU A 319 3.38 20.90 -23.32
N ASN A 320 3.55 20.57 -24.61
CA ASN A 320 2.69 21.02 -25.70
C ASN A 320 1.24 20.51 -25.57
N LEU A 321 1.03 19.40 -24.85
CA LEU A 321 -0.31 18.90 -24.52
C LEU A 321 -0.98 19.70 -23.40
N GLY A 322 -0.31 20.69 -22.81
CA GLY A 322 -0.85 21.55 -21.77
C GLY A 322 -0.84 20.91 -20.38
N SER A 323 0.15 20.06 -20.08
CA SER A 323 0.34 19.53 -18.74
C SER A 323 1.12 20.54 -17.90
N ASP A 324 0.45 21.25 -16.98
CA ASP A 324 1.10 22.25 -16.11
C ASP A 324 2.15 21.63 -15.17
N PHE A 325 2.04 20.32 -14.90
CA PHE A 325 3.04 19.56 -14.15
C PHE A 325 3.21 18.15 -14.74
N ILE A 326 4.40 17.88 -15.27
CA ILE A 326 4.76 16.56 -15.79
C ILE A 326 5.39 15.77 -14.65
N THR A 327 4.78 14.66 -14.23
CA THR A 327 5.40 13.78 -13.22
C THR A 327 6.45 12.87 -13.87
N LEU A 328 7.49 12.47 -13.11
CA LEU A 328 8.51 11.52 -13.60
C LEU A 328 7.90 10.19 -14.09
N GLU A 329 6.82 9.73 -13.45
CA GLU A 329 6.09 8.53 -13.87
C GLU A 329 5.42 8.72 -15.23
N SER A 330 4.74 9.84 -15.43
CA SER A 330 4.09 10.15 -16.71
C SER A 330 5.11 10.27 -17.84
N LEU A 331 6.25 10.91 -17.57
CA LEU A 331 7.34 11.08 -18.51
C LEU A 331 7.98 9.76 -18.90
N ALA A 332 8.32 8.89 -17.93
CA ALA A 332 8.91 7.59 -18.22
C ALA A 332 7.97 6.67 -18.98
N HIS A 333 6.68 6.71 -18.65
CA HIS A 333 5.68 5.98 -19.41
C HIS A 333 5.63 6.48 -20.86
N TYR A 334 5.65 7.80 -21.08
CA TYR A 334 5.65 8.38 -22.41
C TYR A 334 6.92 8.00 -23.19
N CYS A 335 8.11 8.11 -22.57
CA CYS A 335 9.38 7.67 -23.15
C CYS A 335 9.33 6.21 -23.65
N LYS A 336 8.67 5.33 -22.88
CA LYS A 336 8.58 3.90 -23.21
C LYS A 336 7.61 3.59 -24.35
N HIS A 337 6.47 4.28 -24.39
CA HIS A 337 5.34 3.88 -25.22
C HIS A 337 5.05 4.82 -26.38
N ASN A 338 5.67 6.01 -26.40
CA ASN A 338 5.45 7.09 -27.36
C ASN A 338 3.96 7.36 -27.65
N LYS A 339 3.13 7.15 -26.61
CA LYS A 339 1.68 7.19 -26.64
C LYS A 339 1.19 7.61 -25.26
N LEU A 340 0.20 8.50 -25.20
CA LEU A 340 -0.57 8.86 -24.01
C LEU A 340 -1.45 7.70 -23.48
N SER A 341 -1.01 6.45 -23.58
CA SER A 341 -1.83 5.29 -23.20
C SER A 341 -2.22 5.25 -21.72
N PHE A 342 -1.69 6.14 -20.87
CA PHE A 342 -2.03 6.20 -19.45
C PHE A 342 -3.19 7.13 -19.09
N VAL A 343 -3.51 8.13 -19.92
CA VAL A 343 -4.80 8.82 -19.84
C VAL A 343 -5.80 8.01 -20.68
N ARG A 344 -5.95 6.74 -20.27
CA ARG A 344 -6.29 5.59 -21.11
C ARG A 344 -7.48 5.85 -22.04
N ARG A 345 -7.39 5.40 -23.29
CA ARG A 345 -8.56 5.09 -24.14
C ARG A 345 -9.64 4.30 -23.38
N ARG A 346 -9.26 3.42 -22.43
CA ARG A 346 -10.19 2.75 -21.49
C ARG A 346 -10.79 3.65 -20.39
N THR A 347 -10.06 4.62 -19.85
CA THR A 347 -10.57 5.54 -18.82
C THR A 347 -11.39 6.64 -19.47
N ALA A 348 -10.95 7.14 -20.62
CA ALA A 348 -11.73 7.98 -21.52
C ALA A 348 -13.02 7.25 -21.95
N ASN A 349 -12.95 6.01 -22.48
CA ASN A 349 -14.16 5.22 -22.80
C ASN A 349 -15.05 4.94 -21.58
N LYS A 350 -14.48 4.86 -20.37
CA LYS A 350 -15.25 4.72 -19.13
C LYS A 350 -15.91 6.04 -18.72
N LEU A 351 -15.22 7.17 -18.85
CA LEU A 351 -15.79 8.50 -18.65
C LEU A 351 -16.87 8.77 -19.71
N PHE A 352 -16.65 8.40 -20.96
CA PHE A 352 -17.63 8.45 -22.04
C PHE A 352 -18.81 7.52 -21.77
N LYS A 353 -18.61 6.36 -21.15
CA LYS A 353 -19.71 5.51 -20.69
C LYS A 353 -20.51 6.16 -19.55
N ILE A 354 -19.84 6.86 -18.63
CA ILE A 354 -20.48 7.60 -17.53
C ILE A 354 -21.27 8.79 -18.06
N LEU A 355 -20.72 9.52 -19.03
CA LEU A 355 -21.34 10.69 -19.63
C LEU A 355 -22.24 10.35 -20.84
N GLU A 356 -22.29 9.09 -21.26
CA GLU A 356 -23.00 8.59 -22.44
C GLU A 356 -22.67 9.37 -23.73
N CYS A 357 -21.39 9.65 -23.99
CA CYS A 357 -20.93 10.36 -25.20
C CYS A 357 -20.35 9.39 -26.24
N ASN A 358 -20.43 9.74 -27.53
CA ASN A 358 -19.84 8.94 -28.60
C ASN A 358 -18.31 9.16 -28.67
N ALA A 359 -17.59 8.10 -29.05
CA ALA A 359 -16.12 8.14 -29.15
C ALA A 359 -15.61 8.97 -30.34
N GLU A 360 -16.48 9.54 -31.17
CA GLU A 360 -16.14 10.41 -32.31
C GLU A 360 -16.21 11.90 -31.97
N ASP A 361 -16.87 12.28 -30.86
CA ASP A 361 -16.89 13.65 -30.31
C ASP A 361 -15.55 14.02 -29.62
N THR A 362 -14.46 13.30 -29.93
CA THR A 362 -13.27 13.10 -29.07
C THR A 362 -12.02 13.85 -29.48
N VAL A 363 -12.04 14.59 -30.59
CA VAL A 363 -10.83 15.27 -31.07
C VAL A 363 -10.42 16.43 -30.15
N GLU A 364 -11.34 16.94 -29.33
CA GLU A 364 -11.05 17.97 -28.34
C GLU A 364 -11.64 17.57 -26.97
N LEU A 365 -10.94 16.68 -26.26
CA LEU A 365 -11.09 16.66 -24.79
C LEU A 365 -10.56 17.99 -24.27
N ASP A 366 -11.47 18.94 -24.08
CA ASP A 366 -11.22 20.25 -23.47
C ASP A 366 -10.46 20.06 -22.14
N LYS A 367 -9.59 21.03 -21.79
CA LYS A 367 -8.65 20.97 -20.66
C LYS A 367 -9.32 20.51 -19.36
N GLU A 368 -10.54 20.99 -19.12
CA GLU A 368 -11.35 20.67 -17.94
C GLU A 368 -11.69 19.18 -17.81
N ARG A 369 -11.95 18.49 -18.93
CA ARG A 369 -12.33 17.07 -18.93
C ARG A 369 -11.15 16.15 -18.65
N ARG A 370 -9.92 16.64 -18.79
CA ARG A 370 -8.70 15.85 -18.59
C ARG A 370 -8.42 15.56 -17.12
N VAL A 371 -8.80 16.47 -16.22
CA VAL A 371 -8.68 16.31 -14.75
C VAL A 371 -9.49 15.12 -14.25
N LEU A 372 -10.56 14.73 -14.93
CA LEU A 372 -11.40 13.59 -14.54
C LEU A 372 -10.78 12.24 -14.91
N LEU A 373 -9.79 12.23 -15.81
CA LEU A 373 -9.19 11.00 -16.31
C LEU A 373 -8.20 10.38 -15.31
N VAL A 374 -7.77 11.14 -14.28
CA VAL A 374 -6.97 10.61 -13.16
C VAL A 374 -7.83 10.00 -12.05
N GLN A 375 -9.15 10.18 -12.08
CA GLN A 375 -10.05 9.74 -11.03
C GLN A 375 -10.45 8.26 -11.15
N LYS A 376 -10.71 7.62 -10.00
CA LYS A 376 -11.20 6.23 -9.97
C LYS A 376 -12.60 6.16 -10.56
N PHE A 377 -12.83 5.20 -11.46
CA PHE A 377 -14.13 4.98 -12.12
C PHE A 377 -15.31 4.88 -11.12
N THR A 378 -15.10 4.17 -10.02
CA THR A 378 -16.13 4.01 -8.97
C THR A 378 -16.53 5.34 -8.34
N VAL A 379 -15.60 6.29 -8.21
CA VAL A 379 -15.88 7.63 -7.67
C VAL A 379 -16.72 8.42 -8.67
N LEU A 380 -16.33 8.42 -9.95
CA LEU A 380 -17.07 9.09 -11.03
C LEU A 380 -18.51 8.55 -11.15
N GLU A 381 -18.71 7.24 -11.05
CA GLU A 381 -20.02 6.59 -11.14
C GLU A 381 -20.90 6.85 -9.90
N CYS A 382 -20.31 6.83 -8.71
CA CYS A 382 -21.01 7.24 -7.48
C CYS A 382 -21.45 8.70 -7.55
N ASN A 383 -20.56 9.60 -7.99
CA ASN A 383 -20.86 11.03 -8.08
C ASN A 383 -21.90 11.32 -9.17
N ARG A 384 -21.84 10.65 -10.33
CA ARG A 384 -22.91 10.69 -11.34
C ARG A 384 -24.24 10.29 -10.73
N THR A 385 -24.28 9.16 -10.04
CA THR A 385 -25.51 8.64 -9.42
C THR A 385 -26.06 9.61 -8.38
N LEU A 386 -25.20 10.22 -7.57
CA LEU A 386 -25.57 11.24 -6.59
C LEU A 386 -26.22 12.46 -7.27
N LEU A 387 -25.59 13.02 -8.30
CA LEU A 387 -26.10 14.19 -9.00
C LEU A 387 -27.40 13.88 -9.76
N LEU A 388 -27.52 12.71 -10.40
CA LEU A 388 -28.77 12.30 -11.03
C LEU A 388 -29.92 12.15 -10.02
N LYS A 389 -29.65 11.63 -8.81
CA LYS A 389 -30.63 11.59 -7.71
C LYS A 389 -31.07 12.97 -7.22
N ARG A 390 -30.27 14.00 -7.48
CA ARG A 390 -30.51 15.41 -7.12
C ARG A 390 -31.04 16.23 -8.31
N ASN A 391 -31.71 15.56 -9.25
CA ASN A 391 -32.38 16.16 -10.42
C ASN A 391 -31.47 16.84 -11.46
N PHE A 392 -30.16 16.59 -11.43
CA PHE A 392 -29.29 16.95 -12.55
C PHE A 392 -29.48 15.98 -13.72
N GLN A 393 -29.34 16.47 -14.95
CA GLN A 393 -29.42 15.64 -16.16
C GLN A 393 -28.03 15.31 -16.69
N LEU A 394 -27.94 14.25 -17.49
CA LEU A 394 -26.68 13.88 -18.15
C LEU A 394 -26.11 15.01 -19.01
N ASP A 395 -26.97 15.76 -19.70
CA ASP A 395 -26.55 16.92 -20.48
C ASP A 395 -25.93 18.03 -19.64
N ASP A 396 -26.39 18.20 -18.39
CA ASP A 396 -25.78 19.14 -17.45
C ASP A 396 -24.37 18.68 -17.07
N LEU A 397 -24.22 17.38 -16.78
CA LEU A 397 -22.93 16.77 -16.43
C LEU A 397 -21.96 16.73 -17.60
N ARG A 398 -22.43 16.63 -18.85
CA ARG A 398 -21.59 16.76 -20.04
C ARG A 398 -21.01 18.17 -20.15
N LYS A 399 -21.83 19.19 -19.90
CA LYS A 399 -21.43 20.61 -20.00
C LYS A 399 -20.60 21.07 -18.81
N CYS A 400 -20.82 20.53 -17.61
CA CYS A 400 -20.03 20.81 -16.41
C CYS A 400 -19.63 19.50 -15.71
N PRO A 401 -18.56 18.82 -16.17
CA PRO A 401 -18.20 17.50 -15.69
C PRO A 401 -17.27 17.52 -14.47
N LEU A 402 -16.64 18.67 -14.18
CA LEU A 402 -15.66 18.84 -13.09
C LEU A 402 -16.15 18.38 -11.70
N PRO A 403 -17.41 18.63 -11.30
CA PRO A 403 -17.93 18.16 -10.01
C PRO A 403 -17.80 16.65 -9.80
N LEU A 404 -17.78 15.85 -10.88
CA LEU A 404 -17.61 14.40 -10.80
C LEU A 404 -16.24 13.99 -10.27
N GLY A 405 -15.23 14.88 -10.37
CA GLY A 405 -13.85 14.57 -10.01
C GLY A 405 -13.53 14.60 -8.52
N HIS A 406 -14.43 15.12 -7.69
CA HIS A 406 -14.20 15.28 -6.26
C HIS A 406 -14.45 14.00 -5.46
N ALA A 407 -13.93 13.94 -4.24
CA ALA A 407 -14.30 12.88 -3.31
C ALA A 407 -15.81 12.93 -3.04
N THR A 408 -16.50 11.79 -3.13
CA THR A 408 -17.98 11.72 -3.03
C THR A 408 -18.55 12.39 -1.79
N LYS A 409 -17.87 12.23 -0.65
CA LYS A 409 -18.28 12.86 0.61
C LYS A 409 -18.20 14.38 0.56
N VAL A 410 -17.13 14.94 -0.03
CA VAL A 410 -16.95 16.40 -0.18
C VAL A 410 -18.01 16.97 -1.11
N LEU A 411 -18.27 16.28 -2.22
CA LEU A 411 -19.31 16.66 -3.17
C LEU A 411 -20.69 16.67 -2.51
N GLU A 412 -21.03 15.64 -1.74
CA GLU A 412 -22.30 15.53 -1.02
C GLU A 412 -22.46 16.62 0.05
N GLU A 413 -21.44 16.85 0.88
CA GLU A 413 -21.44 17.89 1.91
C GLU A 413 -21.64 19.30 1.32
N HIS A 414 -20.92 19.63 0.24
CA HIS A 414 -21.06 20.92 -0.42
C HIS A 414 -22.40 21.06 -1.14
N LEU A 415 -22.90 19.98 -1.74
CA LEU A 415 -24.21 19.99 -2.37
C LEU A 415 -25.31 20.26 -1.33
N ASP A 416 -25.33 19.51 -0.22
CA ASP A 416 -26.27 19.72 0.89
C ASP A 416 -26.21 21.13 1.47
N LYS A 417 -25.03 21.75 1.46
CA LYS A 417 -24.84 23.13 1.89
C LYS A 417 -25.47 24.12 0.92
N ILE A 418 -25.11 24.05 -0.37
CA ILE A 418 -25.59 25.03 -1.35
C ILE A 418 -27.10 24.93 -1.60
N GLU A 419 -27.69 23.73 -1.48
CA GLU A 419 -29.13 23.52 -1.65
C GLU A 419 -29.98 24.25 -0.59
N ARG A 420 -29.39 24.58 0.56
CA ARG A 420 -30.05 25.36 1.61
C ARG A 420 -30.05 26.85 1.32
N GLU A 421 -29.21 27.33 0.40
CA GLU A 421 -29.09 28.73 0.06
C GLU A 421 -30.27 29.20 -0.80
N ASP A 422 -30.85 30.34 -0.46
CA ASP A 422 -32.09 30.82 -1.11
C ASP A 422 -31.89 31.15 -2.59
N ILE A 423 -30.68 31.56 -2.98
CA ILE A 423 -30.32 31.80 -4.38
C ILE A 423 -30.32 30.50 -5.19
N VAL A 424 -29.86 29.39 -4.61
CA VAL A 424 -29.85 28.07 -5.26
C VAL A 424 -31.27 27.52 -5.33
N LYS A 425 -32.09 27.66 -4.28
CA LYS A 425 -33.52 27.30 -4.33
C LYS A 425 -34.28 28.06 -5.42
N LYS A 426 -33.93 29.33 -5.66
CA LYS A 426 -34.47 30.11 -6.77
C LYS A 426 -34.05 29.49 -8.12
N TRP A 427 -32.77 29.22 -8.33
CA TRP A 427 -32.26 28.58 -9.55
C TRP A 427 -32.85 27.19 -9.79
N MET A 428 -33.10 26.40 -8.74
CA MET A 428 -33.76 25.10 -8.85
C MET A 428 -35.19 25.23 -9.40
N ARG A 429 -35.95 26.23 -8.94
CA ARG A 429 -37.30 26.51 -9.45
C ARG A 429 -37.29 27.01 -10.89
N GLU A 430 -36.25 27.76 -11.27
CA GLU A 430 -36.04 28.28 -12.63
C GLU A 430 -35.45 27.24 -13.59
N GLY A 431 -35.08 26.04 -13.10
CA GLY A 431 -34.47 24.98 -13.92
C GLY A 431 -33.01 25.28 -14.33
N GLU A 432 -32.34 26.19 -13.62
CA GLU A 432 -31.00 26.71 -13.92
C GLU A 432 -29.88 25.77 -13.43
N ARG A 433 -29.97 24.49 -13.81
CA ARG A 433 -29.12 23.40 -13.30
C ARG A 433 -27.62 23.61 -13.52
N LEU A 434 -27.23 24.18 -14.66
CA LEU A 434 -25.82 24.47 -14.95
C LEU A 434 -25.24 25.55 -14.03
N LYS A 435 -26.03 26.58 -13.68
CA LYS A 435 -25.59 27.61 -12.73
C LYS A 435 -25.32 27.00 -11.36
N ILE A 436 -26.16 26.04 -10.95
CA ILE A 436 -25.99 25.31 -9.69
C ILE A 436 -24.72 24.44 -9.71
N LEU A 437 -24.44 23.71 -10.81
CA LEU A 437 -23.21 22.91 -10.92
C LEU A 437 -21.93 23.76 -10.91
N ASN A 438 -21.94 24.89 -11.61
CA ASN A 438 -20.81 25.82 -11.60
C ASN A 438 -20.60 26.44 -10.20
N TYR A 439 -21.70 26.79 -9.51
CA TYR A 439 -21.63 27.28 -8.14
C TYR A 439 -21.14 26.22 -7.15
N LEU A 440 -21.54 24.97 -7.34
CA LEU A 440 -21.04 23.82 -6.58
C LEU A 440 -19.53 23.65 -6.76
N GLN A 441 -19.05 23.66 -8.02
CA GLN A 441 -17.64 23.58 -8.32
C GLN A 441 -16.85 24.71 -7.65
N TYR A 442 -17.32 25.95 -7.80
CA TYR A 442 -16.73 27.12 -7.16
C TYR A 442 -16.70 26.99 -5.63
N SER A 443 -17.77 26.51 -5.01
CA SER A 443 -17.88 26.31 -3.56
C SER A 443 -16.83 25.31 -3.04
N ILE A 444 -16.60 24.22 -3.79
CA ILE A 444 -15.59 23.20 -3.46
C ILE A 444 -14.17 23.75 -3.67
N GLU A 445 -13.90 24.41 -4.80
CA GLU A 445 -12.57 24.99 -5.06
C GLU A 445 -12.22 26.07 -4.03
N LYS A 446 -13.20 26.88 -3.63
CA LYS A 446 -13.04 27.87 -2.58
C LYS A 446 -12.71 27.23 -1.23
N SER A 447 -13.38 26.14 -0.82
CA SER A 447 -13.03 25.51 0.47
C SER A 447 -11.62 24.92 0.46
N VAL A 448 -11.20 24.31 -0.67
CA VAL A 448 -9.86 23.72 -0.83
C VAL A 448 -8.76 24.79 -0.88
N ASN A 449 -8.95 25.87 -1.64
CA ASN A 449 -7.92 26.91 -1.82
C ASN A 449 -7.78 27.87 -0.62
N PHE A 450 -8.84 28.06 0.17
CA PHE A 450 -8.80 28.94 1.34
C PHE A 450 -8.43 28.21 2.64
N GLN A 451 -8.57 26.88 2.72
CA GLN A 451 -8.01 26.09 3.84
C GLN A 451 -6.48 26.04 3.80
N SER A 452 -5.87 25.96 2.61
CA SER A 452 -4.41 26.00 2.45
C SER A 452 -3.80 27.39 2.70
N SER A 453 -4.60 28.45 2.58
CA SER A 453 -4.17 29.83 2.84
C SER A 453 -4.30 30.23 4.32
N ALA A 454 -5.22 29.61 5.07
CA ALA A 454 -5.45 29.90 6.48
C ALA A 454 -4.42 29.25 7.43
N VAL A 455 -3.72 28.20 6.99
CA VAL A 455 -2.68 27.52 7.80
C VAL A 455 -1.38 28.35 7.90
N LEU A 456 -1.23 29.44 7.13
CA LEU A 456 -0.04 30.30 7.17
C LEU A 456 -0.16 31.53 8.09
N HIS A 457 -1.25 31.69 8.84
CA HIS A 457 -1.45 32.88 9.68
C HIS A 457 -1.66 32.63 11.18
N ASP A 458 -1.66 31.39 11.65
CA ASP A 458 -1.82 31.08 13.09
C ASP A 458 -0.50 31.05 13.89
N ASP A 459 0.65 31.32 13.27
CA ASP A 459 1.97 31.36 13.95
C ASP A 459 2.44 32.77 14.36
N PHE A 460 1.60 33.81 14.28
CA PHE A 460 1.88 35.11 14.89
C PHE A 460 1.07 35.29 16.19
N ASN A 461 1.46 34.54 17.22
CA ASN A 461 1.27 35.00 18.58
C ASN A 461 2.17 36.22 18.80
N VAL A 462 1.53 37.39 18.86
CA VAL A 462 2.08 38.57 19.51
C VAL A 462 1.79 38.40 20.99
N ASP A 463 2.80 37.99 21.75
CA ASP A 463 2.83 38.23 23.19
C ASP A 463 3.34 39.67 23.41
N ASP A 464 2.42 40.53 23.87
CA ASP A 464 2.69 41.53 24.91
C ASP A 464 2.52 40.88 26.29
#